data_AF-A0A2J4RFD0-F1
#
_entry.id   AF-A0A2J4RFD0-F1
#
_cell.length_a   1.000
_cell.length_b   1.000
_cell.length_c   1.000
_cell.angle_alpha   90.00
_cell.angle_beta   90.00
_cell.angle_gamma   90.00
#
_symmetry.space_group_name_H-M   'P 1'
#
loop_
_entity.id
_entity.type
_entity.pdbx_description
1 polymer ?
#
loop_
_entity_poly.entity_id
_entity_poly.type
_entity_poly.pdbx_seq_one_letter_code
_entity_poly.pdbx_strand_id
1 'polypeptide(L)' 'ITTDNAQINLVTQDVTSDDMVTLYGTTFNSSGLKMRGNLRSKNAELIEKVRTSYEIQNKQTQP' A
#
# COMPACT_ATOMS: atom_id res chain seq x y z
N ILE A 1 -1.52 2.55 5.26
CA ILE A 1 -0.25 2.93 4.62
C ILE A 1 0.71 3.29 5.74
N THR A 2 1.93 2.74 5.75
CA THR A 2 2.99 3.10 6.69
C THR A 2 4.28 3.37 5.95
N THR A 3 5.00 4.40 6.36
CA THR A 3 6.30 4.82 5.83
C THR A 3 6.94 5.81 6.82
N ASP A 4 8.26 5.99 6.76
CA ASP A 4 8.97 6.91 7.64
C ASP A 4 8.74 8.37 7.22
N ASN A 5 8.84 8.65 5.92
CA ASN A 5 8.58 9.99 5.37
C ASN A 5 7.58 9.93 4.20
N ALA A 6 6.73 10.96 4.13
CA ALA A 6 5.81 11.16 3.02
C ALA A 6 5.61 12.65 2.77
N GLN A 7 5.33 12.99 1.50
CA GLN A 7 4.90 14.32 1.09
C GLN A 7 3.46 14.25 0.62
N ILE A 8 2.67 15.26 1.00
CA ILE A 8 1.25 15.34 0.63
C ILE A 8 0.98 16.73 0.06
N ASN A 9 0.46 16.76 -1.16
CA ASN A 9 -0.16 17.98 -1.68
C ASN A 9 -1.60 18.07 -1.16
N LEU A 10 -1.87 19.04 -0.28
CA LEU A 10 -3.17 19.16 0.38
C LEU A 10 -4.32 19.58 -0.57
N VAL A 11 -4.01 20.19 -1.72
CA VAL A 11 -5.02 20.64 -2.70
C VAL A 11 -5.37 19.52 -3.67
N THR A 12 -4.36 18.93 -4.32
CA THR A 12 -4.58 17.85 -5.30
C THR A 12 -4.83 16.50 -4.62
N GLN A 13 -4.48 16.39 -3.34
CA GLN A 13 -4.52 15.17 -2.53
C GLN A 13 -3.54 14.09 -2.99
N ASP A 14 -2.51 14.47 -3.76
CA ASP A 14 -1.42 13.57 -4.15
C ASP A 14 -0.52 13.26 -2.97
N VAL A 15 -0.11 12.00 -2.85
CA VAL A 15 0.77 11.48 -1.82
C VAL A 15 1.96 10.82 -2.48
N THR A 16 3.16 11.15 -2.03
CA THR A 16 4.39 10.50 -2.47
C THR A 16 5.26 10.12 -1.27
N SER A 17 6.08 9.10 -1.43
CA SER A 17 7.15 8.75 -0.50
C SER A 17 8.30 8.18 -1.31
N ASP A 18 9.53 8.54 -0.96
CA ASP A 18 10.75 7.98 -1.56
C ASP A 18 11.36 6.85 -0.71
N ASP A 19 10.78 6.59 0.46
CA ASP A 19 11.25 5.59 1.42
C ASP A 19 10.60 4.22 1.19
N MET A 20 10.89 3.28 2.10
CA MET A 20 10.14 2.03 2.20
C MET A 20 8.70 2.32 2.61
N VAL A 21 7.74 1.73 1.89
CA VAL A 21 6.31 1.88 2.15
C VAL A 21 5.68 0.50 2.28
N THR A 22 4.77 0.35 3.25
CA THR A 22 3.86 -0.80 3.32
C THR A 22 2.40 -0.34 3.09
N LEU A 23 1.79 -0.91 2.05
CA LEU A 23 0.37 -0.78 1.74
C LEU A 23 -0.37 -1.97 2.36
N TYR A 24 -1.45 -1.68 3.09
CA TYR A 24 -2.34 -2.67 3.68
C TYR A 24 -3.67 -2.62 2.91
N GLY A 25 -3.89 -3.63 2.08
CA GLY A 25 -5.17 -3.89 1.44
C GLY A 25 -6.06 -4.77 2.33
N THR A 26 -7.29 -5.01 1.90
CA THR A 26 -8.23 -5.86 2.64
C THR A 26 -7.83 -7.33 2.66
N THR A 27 -7.10 -7.79 1.64
CA THR A 27 -6.73 -9.21 1.44
C THR A 27 -5.24 -9.40 1.15
N PHE A 28 -4.48 -8.31 1.14
CA PHE A 28 -3.06 -8.33 0.83
C PHE A 28 -2.30 -7.26 1.60
N ASN A 29 -1.01 -7.50 1.83
CA ASN A 29 -0.06 -6.48 2.22
C ASN A 29 1.02 -6.40 1.15
N SER A 30 1.45 -5.20 0.79
CA SER A 30 2.56 -5.02 -0.14
C SER A 30 3.58 -4.06 0.43
N SER A 31 4.86 -4.41 0.31
CA SER A 31 5.97 -3.52 0.67
C SER A 31 6.83 -3.23 -0.56
N GLY A 32 7.31 -2.01 -0.69
CA GLY A 32 8.13 -1.58 -1.82
C GLY A 32 8.85 -0.27 -1.54
N LEU A 33 9.87 0.01 -2.34
CA LEU A 33 10.60 1.27 -2.34
C LEU A 33 9.85 2.26 -3.23
N LYS A 34 9.60 3.45 -2.68
CA LYS A 34 8.78 4.53 -3.25
C LYS A 34 7.30 4.18 -3.44
N MET A 35 6.47 5.21 -3.30
CA MET A 35 5.04 5.14 -3.53
C MET A 35 4.50 6.42 -4.15
N ARG A 36 3.51 6.28 -5.02
CA ARG A 36 2.67 7.39 -5.49
C ARG A 36 1.21 7.03 -5.30
N GLY A 37 0.42 7.96 -4.77
CA GLY A 37 -1.01 7.77 -4.57
C GLY A 37 -1.78 9.08 -4.59
N ASN A 38 -3.10 8.97 -4.48
CA ASN A 38 -3.98 10.13 -4.38
C ASN A 38 -5.17 9.80 -3.46
N LEU A 39 -5.33 10.55 -2.36
CA LEU A 39 -6.32 10.26 -1.32
C LEU A 39 -7.76 10.41 -1.80
N ARG A 40 -8.01 11.31 -2.78
CA ARG A 40 -9.35 11.51 -3.34
C ARG A 40 -9.78 10.35 -4.23
N SER A 41 -8.88 9.84 -5.06
CA SER A 41 -9.14 8.63 -5.88
C SER A 41 -9.04 7.33 -5.08
N LYS A 42 -8.43 7.36 -3.89
CA LYS A 42 -8.15 6.21 -3.03
C LYS A 42 -7.21 5.17 -3.67
N ASN A 43 -6.38 5.61 -4.62
CA ASN A 43 -5.38 4.78 -5.28
C ASN A 43 -3.98 5.02 -4.71
N ALA A 44 -3.17 3.97 -4.62
CA ALA A 44 -1.76 4.03 -4.25
C ALA A 44 -0.99 2.89 -4.92
N GLU A 45 0.18 3.20 -5.47
CA GLU A 45 1.02 2.28 -6.23
C GLU A 45 2.45 2.32 -5.68
N LEU A 46 3.05 1.14 -5.51
CA LEU A 46 4.47 0.97 -5.17
C LEU A 46 5.27 0.87 -6.47
N ILE A 47 6.45 1.50 -6.52
CA ILE A 47 7.20 1.65 -7.78
C ILE A 47 8.31 0.62 -7.91
N GLU A 48 9.11 0.42 -6.85
CA GLU A 48 10.33 -0.38 -6.93
C GLU A 48 10.34 -1.52 -5.90
N LYS A 49 10.98 -2.63 -6.25
CA LYS A 49 11.25 -3.78 -5.35
C LYS A 49 9.99 -4.29 -4.62
N VAL A 50 8.86 -4.28 -5.32
CA VAL A 50 7.55 -4.63 -4.76
C VAL A 50 7.50 -6.10 -4.38
N ARG A 51 7.05 -6.36 -3.16
CA ARG A 51 6.74 -7.70 -2.64
C ARG A 51 5.33 -7.68 -2.06
N THR A 52 4.52 -8.67 -2.43
CA THR A 52 3.12 -8.78 -2.00
C THR A 52 2.92 -10.10 -1.26
N SER A 53 2.24 -10.04 -0.12
CA SER A 53 1.68 -11.19 0.57
C SER A 53 0.16 -11.09 0.57
N TYR A 54 -0.51 -12.24 0.56
CA TYR A 54 -1.97 -12.34 0.59
C TYR A 54 -2.39 -13.45 1.56
N GLU A 55 -3.60 -13.32 2.09
CA GLU A 55 -4.18 -14.37 2.94
C GLU A 55 -4.81 -15.46 2.08
N ILE A 56 -4.58 -16.72 2.46
CA ILE A 56 -5.30 -17.87 1.91
C ILE A 56 -6.36 -18.25 2.95
N GLN A 57 -7.64 -18.06 2.60
CA GLN A 57 -8.72 -18.51 3.47
C GLN A 57 -8.85 -20.03 3.42
N ASN A 58 -8.29 -20.71 4.41
CA ASN A 58 -8.57 -22.12 4.65
C ASN A 58 -10.01 -22.22 5.18
N LYS A 59 -10.97 -22.57 4.32
CA LYS A 59 -12.29 -22.97 4.80
C LYS A 59 -12.10 -24.23 5.66
N GLN A 60 -12.25 -24.11 6.98
CA GLN A 60 -12.41 -25.29 7.83
C GLN A 60 -13.69 -26.00 7.38
N THR A 61 -13.54 -27.10 6.66
CA THR A 61 -14.62 -28.08 6.51
C THR A 61 -14.85 -28.65 7.90
N GLN A 62 -15.93 -28.20 8.56
CA GLN A 62 -16.40 -28.85 9.78
C GLN A 62 -16.76 -30.31 9.45
N PRO A 63 -16.37 -31.27 10.29
CA PRO A 63 -16.62 -32.70 10.07
C PRO A 63 -18.12 -33.04 10.10
#